data_AF-A0A645CDV3-F1
#
_entry.id   AF-A0A645CDV3-F1
#
_cell.length_a   1.000
_cell.length_b   1.000
_cell.length_c   1.000
_cell.angle_alpha   90.00
_cell.angle_beta   90.00
_cell.angle_gamma   90.00
#
_symmetry.space_group_name_H-M   'P 1'
#
loop_
_entity.id
_entity.type
_entity.pdbx_description
1 polymer ?
#
loop_
_entity_poly.entity_id
_entity_poly.type
_entity_poly.pdbx_seq_one_letter_code
_entity_poly.pdbx_strand_id
1 'polypeptide(L)'
;MFNEESLSKTEINNRNVIEKTSGNEVMRRLLKAKLIGERRDEEDKRRMRVFITDKGRAELTKVFPGLWKSATMLSDVLAPPEKESFLQASDKLCDFHKNIFIHCKEEEIDSLISKLPLVNRENP
;
A
#
# COMPACT_ATOMS: atom_id res chain seq x y z
N MET A 1 -16.08 -2.54 9.60
CA MET A 1 -15.04 -2.65 8.56
C MET A 1 -13.80 -1.82 8.96
N PHE A 2 -13.16 -2.19 10.07
CA PHE A 2 -11.80 -1.78 10.48
C PHE A 2 -11.29 -2.92 11.37
N ASN A 3 -11.18 -4.12 10.79
CA ASN A 3 -10.88 -5.32 11.58
C ASN A 3 -9.45 -5.27 12.13
N GLU A 4 -9.32 -5.83 13.32
CA GLU A 4 -8.26 -5.69 14.31
C GLU A 4 -6.94 -6.40 13.96
N GLU A 5 -6.55 -6.43 12.69
CA GLU A 5 -5.18 -6.82 12.33
C GLU A 5 -4.23 -5.65 12.58
N SER A 6 -3.64 -5.64 13.78
CA SER A 6 -2.53 -4.74 14.06
C SER A 6 -1.26 -5.28 13.40
N LEU A 7 -0.69 -4.51 12.49
CA LEU A 7 0.59 -4.81 11.84
C LEU A 7 1.73 -4.09 12.58
N SER A 8 2.93 -4.65 12.52
CA SER A 8 4.15 -3.93 12.91
C SER A 8 4.48 -2.83 11.90
N LYS A 9 5.32 -1.87 12.32
CA LYS A 9 5.78 -0.78 11.43
C LYS A 9 6.45 -1.30 10.16
N THR A 10 7.26 -2.35 10.29
CA THR A 10 7.95 -2.96 9.16
C THR A 10 6.96 -3.60 8.19
N GLU A 11 5.97 -4.33 8.70
CA GLU A 11 4.91 -4.92 7.86
C GLU A 11 4.09 -3.84 7.15
N ILE A 12 3.77 -2.73 7.83
CA ILE A 12 3.07 -1.59 7.23
C ILE A 12 3.90 -0.94 6.13
N ASN A 13 5.18 -0.66 6.38
CA ASN A 13 6.06 -0.03 5.39
C ASN A 13 6.25 -0.93 4.16
N ASN A 14 6.50 -2.22 4.36
CA ASN A 14 6.67 -3.20 3.30
C ASN A 14 5.38 -3.39 2.48
N ARG A 15 4.21 -3.43 3.14
CA ARG A 15 2.92 -3.56 2.46
C ARG A 15 2.63 -2.37 1.55
N ASN A 16 3.01 -1.17 1.97
CA ASN A 16 2.76 0.06 1.20
C ASN A 16 3.88 0.40 0.20
N VAL A 17 4.92 -0.43 0.08
CA VAL A 17 6.07 -0.20 -0.82
C VAL A 17 6.70 1.19 -0.56
N ILE A 18 6.81 1.56 0.73
CA ILE A 18 7.38 2.85 1.15
C ILE A 18 8.80 2.61 1.65
N GLU A 19 9.73 3.44 1.21
CA GLU A 19 11.09 3.45 1.71
C GLU A 19 11.12 3.67 3.24
N LYS A 20 12.01 2.96 3.95
CA LYS A 20 11.97 2.83 5.41
C LYS A 20 11.97 4.18 6.15
N THR A 21 12.77 5.13 5.68
CA THR A 21 12.90 6.46 6.31
C THR A 21 11.61 7.26 6.18
N SER A 22 11.06 7.32 4.97
CA SER A 22 9.79 7.98 4.64
C SER A 22 8.60 7.34 5.37
N GLY A 23 8.54 6.00 5.40
CA GLY A 23 7.49 5.26 6.12
C GLY A 23 7.52 5.55 7.62
N ASN A 24 8.70 5.54 8.24
CA ASN A 24 8.85 5.88 9.65
C ASN A 24 8.42 7.32 9.97
N GLU A 25 8.72 8.29 9.10
CA GLU A 25 8.32 9.67 9.30
C GLU A 25 6.80 9.86 9.19
N VAL A 26 6.14 9.20 8.24
CA VAL A 26 4.67 9.17 8.14
C VAL A 26 4.07 8.59 9.42
N MET A 27 4.56 7.44 9.88
CA MET A 27 4.09 6.80 11.10
C MET A 27 4.28 7.70 12.33
N ARG A 28 5.43 8.36 12.45
CA ARG A 28 5.71 9.31 13.52
C ARG A 28 4.71 10.48 13.52
N ARG A 29 4.39 11.02 12.35
CA ARG A 29 3.39 12.11 12.21
C ARG A 29 1.99 11.64 12.60
N LEU A 30 1.58 10.45 12.16
CA LEU A 30 0.28 9.87 12.49
C LEU A 30 0.13 9.59 13.99
N LEU A 31 1.19 9.09 14.66
CA LEU A 31 1.23 8.93 16.12
C LEU A 31 1.14 10.27 16.84
N LYS A 32 1.94 11.26 16.41
CA LYS A 32 1.91 12.62 16.99
C LYS A 32 0.52 13.26 16.87
N ALA A 33 -0.18 12.99 15.77
CA ALA A 33 -1.55 13.43 15.54
C ALA A 33 -2.61 12.61 16.31
N LYS A 34 -2.22 11.52 16.98
CA LYS A 34 -3.09 10.55 17.67
C LYS A 34 -4.10 9.85 16.75
N LEU A 35 -3.79 9.76 15.46
CA LEU A 35 -4.64 9.07 14.47
C LEU A 35 -4.38 7.55 14.49
N ILE A 36 -3.17 7.16 14.86
CA ILE A 36 -2.79 5.77 15.12
C ILE A 36 -2.20 5.66 16.53
N GLY A 37 -2.25 4.47 17.09
CA GLY A 37 -1.67 4.10 18.37
C GLY A 37 -0.74 2.89 18.22
N GLU A 38 0.04 2.65 19.26
CA GLU A 38 0.99 1.54 19.34
C GLU A 38 0.86 0.80 20.66
N ARG A 39 0.88 -0.53 20.61
CA ARG A 39 0.91 -1.42 21.79
C ARG A 39 1.96 -2.49 21.60
N ARG A 40 2.46 -3.07 22.70
CA ARG A 40 3.32 -4.27 22.60
C ARG A 40 2.48 -5.42 22.09
N ASP A 41 3.09 -6.25 21.25
CA ASP A 41 2.51 -7.51 20.84
C ASP A 41 2.34 -8.46 22.06
N GLU A 42 1.27 -9.23 22.05
CA GLU A 42 0.90 -10.11 23.16
C GLU A 42 1.77 -11.38 23.21
N GLU A 43 2.29 -11.84 22.06
CA GLU A 43 3.11 -13.04 21.93
C GLU A 43 4.63 -12.73 21.98
N ASP A 44 5.08 -11.64 21.35
CA ASP A 44 6.47 -11.18 21.39
C ASP A 44 6.55 -9.72 21.83
N LYS A 45 6.77 -9.50 23.13
CA LYS A 45 6.86 -8.14 23.74
C LYS A 45 7.95 -7.24 23.14
N ARG A 46 8.83 -7.76 22.27
CA ARG A 46 9.81 -6.98 21.49
C ARG A 46 9.20 -6.33 20.24
N ARG A 47 8.01 -6.78 19.81
CA ARG A 47 7.29 -6.25 18.65
C ARG A 47 6.27 -5.21 19.09
N MET A 48 6.17 -4.14 18.30
CA MET A 48 5.16 -3.11 18.45
C MET A 48 4.10 -3.26 17.37
N ARG A 49 2.85 -3.24 17.79
CA ARG A 49 1.65 -3.37 16.97
C ARG A 49 1.00 -2.01 16.81
N VAL A 50 0.77 -1.60 15.57
CA VAL A 50 0.11 -0.34 15.24
C VAL A 50 -1.37 -0.59 14.98
N PHE A 51 -2.22 0.28 15.49
CA PHE A 51 -3.66 0.24 15.26
C PHE A 51 -4.21 1.64 15.03
N ILE A 52 -5.34 1.75 14.32
CA ILE A 52 -6.05 3.02 14.17
C ILE A 52 -6.82 3.35 15.45
N THR A 53 -6.75 4.60 15.91
CA THR A 53 -7.49 5.06 17.08
C THR A 53 -8.92 5.44 16.70
N ASP A 54 -9.80 5.66 17.69
CA ASP A 54 -11.13 6.20 17.42
C ASP A 54 -11.09 7.58 16.75
N LYS A 55 -10.11 8.41 17.14
CA LYS A 55 -9.84 9.68 16.47
C LYS A 55 -9.47 9.46 15.00
N GLY A 56 -8.58 8.51 14.73
CA GLY A 56 -8.20 8.14 13.36
C GLY A 56 -9.39 7.68 12.53
N ARG A 57 -10.23 6.80 13.09
CA ARG A 57 -11.48 6.34 12.45
C ARG A 57 -12.42 7.52 12.16
N ALA A 58 -12.62 8.43 13.12
CA ALA A 58 -13.45 9.61 12.93
C ALA A 58 -12.91 10.52 11.80
N GLU A 59 -11.60 10.76 11.72
CA GLU A 59 -11.03 11.53 10.62
C GLU A 59 -11.21 10.83 9.26
N LEU A 60 -11.08 9.50 9.20
CA LEU A 60 -11.35 8.76 7.95
C LEU A 60 -12.79 8.96 7.46
N THR A 61 -13.78 9.00 8.36
CA THR A 61 -15.19 9.24 7.98
C THR A 61 -15.40 10.61 7.34
N LYS A 62 -14.56 11.60 7.66
CA LYS A 62 -14.61 12.94 7.05
C LYS A 62 -13.93 12.97 5.68
N VAL A 63 -12.87 12.19 5.50
CA VAL A 63 -12.05 12.18 4.27
C VAL A 63 -12.65 11.27 3.18
N PHE A 64 -13.19 10.12 3.56
CA PHE A 64 -13.70 9.11 2.62
C PHE A 64 -14.74 9.63 1.62
N PRO A 65 -15.73 10.48 1.98
CA PRO A 65 -16.68 10.99 1.01
C PRO A 65 -16.01 11.78 -0.13
N GLY A 66 -15.00 12.58 0.18
CA GLY A 66 -14.23 13.31 -0.83
C GLY A 66 -13.40 12.37 -1.70
N LEU A 67 -12.74 11.40 -1.07
CA LEU A 67 -11.96 10.39 -1.78
C LEU A 67 -12.82 9.56 -2.73
N TRP A 68 -14.03 9.17 -2.31
CA TRP A 68 -14.97 8.43 -3.15
C TRP A 68 -15.37 9.23 -4.38
N LYS A 69 -15.73 10.52 -4.22
CA LYS A 69 -16.06 11.39 -5.35
C LYS A 69 -14.91 11.47 -6.36
N SER A 70 -13.67 11.61 -5.90
CA SER A 70 -12.50 11.63 -6.77
C SER A 70 -12.30 10.28 -7.48
N ALA A 71 -12.42 9.16 -6.77
CA ALA A 71 -12.28 7.83 -7.36
C ALA A 71 -13.35 7.55 -8.43
N THR A 72 -14.61 7.91 -8.15
CA THR A 72 -15.72 7.89 -9.10
C THR A 72 -15.39 8.73 -10.34
N MET A 73 -14.99 10.00 -10.15
CA MET A 73 -14.68 10.89 -11.28
C MET A 73 -13.55 10.36 -12.17
N LEU A 74 -12.53 9.73 -11.58
CA LEU A 74 -11.37 9.20 -12.32
C LEU A 74 -11.68 7.92 -13.11
N SER A 75 -12.65 7.11 -12.66
CA SER A 75 -12.81 5.74 -13.17
C SER A 75 -14.18 5.43 -13.78
N ASP A 76 -15.23 6.21 -13.50
CA ASP A 76 -16.61 5.90 -13.96
C ASP A 76 -16.84 6.11 -15.46
N VAL A 77 -15.87 6.70 -16.17
CA VAL A 77 -15.86 6.68 -17.63
C VAL A 77 -15.66 5.27 -18.21
N LEU A 78 -15.04 4.37 -17.43
CA LEU A 78 -14.78 2.99 -17.83
C LEU A 78 -15.99 2.11 -17.56
N ALA A 79 -16.42 1.34 -18.56
CA ALA A 79 -17.42 0.30 -18.43
C ALA A 79 -16.91 -0.83 -17.51
N PRO A 80 -17.78 -1.66 -16.91
CA PRO A 80 -17.35 -2.72 -16.00
C PRO A 80 -16.25 -3.66 -16.54
N PRO A 81 -16.29 -4.12 -17.81
CA PRO A 81 -15.20 -4.93 -18.37
C PRO A 81 -13.87 -4.19 -18.52
N GLU A 82 -13.92 -2.89 -18.81
CA GLU A 82 -12.73 -2.03 -18.92
C GLU A 82 -12.12 -1.78 -17.54
N LYS A 83 -12.95 -1.57 -16.51
CA LYS A 83 -12.50 -1.47 -15.10
C LYS A 83 -11.80 -2.75 -14.66
N GLU A 84 -12.36 -3.91 -14.99
CA GLU A 84 -11.76 -5.21 -14.66
C GLU A 84 -10.41 -5.38 -15.38
N SER A 85 -10.35 -5.08 -16.67
CA SER A 85 -9.11 -5.17 -17.45
C SER A 85 -8.03 -4.20 -16.93
N PHE A 86 -8.44 -2.98 -16.57
CA PHE A 86 -7.57 -1.99 -15.94
C PHE A 86 -7.04 -2.47 -14.59
N LEU A 87 -7.91 -3.03 -13.74
CA LEU A 87 -7.54 -3.59 -12.45
C LEU A 87 -6.51 -4.72 -12.62
N GLN A 88 -6.76 -5.67 -13.52
CA GLN A 88 -5.84 -6.78 -13.79
C GLN A 88 -4.47 -6.31 -14.28
N ALA A 89 -4.44 -5.32 -15.19
CA ALA A 89 -3.19 -4.74 -15.67
C ALA A 89 -2.45 -3.97 -14.55
N SER A 90 -3.19 -3.20 -13.75
CA SER A 90 -2.64 -2.46 -12.61
C SER A 90 -2.06 -3.39 -11.55
N ASP A 91 -2.79 -4.44 -11.16
CA ASP A 91 -2.34 -5.42 -10.18
C ASP A 91 -1.07 -6.14 -10.64
N LYS A 92 -1.03 -6.56 -11.92
CA LYS A 92 0.17 -7.16 -12.51
C LYS A 92 1.39 -6.23 -12.44
N LEU A 93 1.21 -4.95 -12.74
CA LEU A 93 2.27 -3.95 -12.63
C LEU A 93 2.68 -3.73 -11.17
N CYS A 94 1.73 -3.61 -10.26
CA CYS A 94 1.99 -3.45 -8.83
C CYS A 94 2.78 -4.62 -8.25
N ASP A 95 2.39 -5.86 -8.55
CA ASP A 95 3.06 -7.06 -8.06
C ASP A 95 4.48 -7.20 -8.61
N PHE A 96 4.69 -6.87 -9.89
CA PHE A 96 6.01 -6.86 -10.50
C PHE A 96 6.93 -5.83 -9.82
N HIS A 97 6.48 -4.58 -9.68
CA HIS A 97 7.29 -3.53 -9.05
C HIS A 97 7.52 -3.78 -7.56
N LYS A 98 6.55 -4.37 -6.85
CA LYS A 98 6.72 -4.79 -5.46
C LYS A 98 7.81 -5.84 -5.32
N ASN A 99 7.90 -6.80 -6.25
CA ASN A 99 8.99 -7.78 -6.27
C ASN A 99 10.36 -7.10 -6.43
N ILE A 100 10.48 -6.16 -7.38
CA ILE A 100 11.71 -5.38 -7.55
C ILE A 100 12.06 -4.63 -6.26
N PHE A 101 11.10 -3.94 -5.65
CA PHE A 101 11.35 -3.19 -4.42
C PHE A 101 11.82 -4.06 -3.26
N ILE A 102 11.28 -5.27 -3.11
CA ILE A 102 11.63 -6.18 -2.01
C ILE A 102 12.99 -6.85 -2.25
N HIS A 103 13.27 -7.29 -3.49
CA HIS A 103 14.38 -8.20 -3.77
C HIS A 103 15.53 -7.58 -4.55
N CYS A 104 15.28 -6.51 -5.32
CA CYS A 104 16.21 -5.99 -6.33
C CYS A 104 16.39 -4.46 -6.27
N LYS A 105 15.97 -3.79 -5.19
CA LYS A 105 15.95 -2.31 -5.10
C LYS A 105 17.31 -1.62 -5.20
N GLU A 106 18.40 -2.37 -4.99
CA GLU A 106 19.78 -1.86 -5.04
C GLU A 106 20.44 -2.18 -6.38
N GLU A 107 19.76 -2.88 -7.27
CA GLU A 107 20.27 -3.22 -8.60
C GLU A 107 20.14 -2.03 -9.56
N GLU A 108 21.08 -1.95 -10.50
CA GLU A 108 21.03 -0.96 -11.58
C GLU A 108 19.88 -1.26 -12.55
N ILE A 109 19.34 -0.20 -13.16
CA ILE A 109 18.19 -0.28 -14.07
C ILE A 109 18.43 -1.27 -15.21
N ASP A 110 19.62 -1.30 -15.80
CA ASP A 110 19.95 -2.23 -16.89
C ASP A 110 19.88 -3.71 -16.44
N SER A 111 20.24 -4.00 -15.19
CA SER A 111 20.10 -5.33 -14.61
C SER A 111 18.63 -5.70 -14.44
N LEU A 112 17.79 -4.76 -13.97
CA LEU A 112 16.35 -4.97 -13.84
C LEU A 112 15.66 -5.20 -15.18
N ILE A 113 16.05 -4.46 -16.23
CA ILE A 113 15.53 -4.63 -17.59
C ILE A 113 15.80 -6.05 -18.10
N SER A 114 16.99 -6.60 -17.83
CA SER A 114 17.33 -7.96 -18.24
C SER A 114 16.47 -9.04 -17.58
N LYS A 115 15.79 -8.72 -16.47
CA LYS A 115 14.91 -9.62 -15.70
C LYS A 115 13.44 -9.47 -16.04
N LEU A 116 13.09 -8.62 -17.01
CA LEU A 116 11.70 -8.47 -17.44
C LEU A 116 11.16 -9.80 -17.96
N PRO A 117 9.95 -10.22 -17.54
CA PRO A 117 9.33 -11.40 -18.09
C PRO A 117 9.15 -11.22 -19.60
N LEU A 118 9.53 -12.24 -20.38
CA LEU A 118 9.27 -12.27 -21.81
C LEU A 118 7.75 -12.23 -22.01
N VAL A 119 7.24 -11.05 -22.35
CA VAL A 119 5.84 -10.92 -22.77
C VAL A 119 5.79 -11.52 -24.17
N ASN A 120 5.09 -12.64 -24.35
CA ASN A 120 4.71 -13.11 -25.68
C ASN A 120 3.89 -11.99 -26.34
N ARG A 121 4.54 -11.20 -27.19
CA ARG A 121 3.92 -10.18 -28.05
C ARG A 121 3.29 -10.84 -29.29
N GLU A 122 2.77 -12.04 -29.11
CA GLU A 122 2.02 -12.80 -30.11
C GLU A 122 0.63 -13.02 -29.54
N ASN A 123 -0.22 -12.00 -29.64
CA ASN A 123 -1.58 -12.22 -30.08
C ASN A 123 -2.10 -10.91 -30.72
N PRO A 124 -2.68 -11.02 -31.93
CA PRO A 124 -3.14 -9.88 -32.73
C PRO A 124 -4.32 -9.12 -32.11
#